data_AF-A0A4Q5STA3-F1
#
_entry.id   AF-A0A4Q5STA3-F1
#
_cell.length_a   1.000
_cell.length_b   1.000
_cell.length_c   1.000
_cell.angle_alpha   90.00
_cell.angle_beta   90.00
_cell.angle_gamma   90.00
#
_symmetry.space_group_name_H-M   'P 1'
#
loop_
_entity.id
_entity.type
_entity.pdbx_description
1 polymer ?
#
loop_
_entity_poly.entity_id
_entity_poly.type
_entity_poly.pdbx_seq_one_letter_code
_entity_poly.pdbx_strand_id
1 'polypeptide(L)'
;MKKSITCIGVLMSFILSICADHALAQDAPIMALDPTLMAGWSGNLAYSNKWGGKSSSANKSSFPYKSSTALRQSVVAGFTKRLQSQSPKGAQAVVSAFGPGKADYGTLYAQMLKTSALHDNDAADALADLILVGYQIVNNVSDEKVTPTMERAARAQVASILTKNNKLNSTTTRARAAEEIKLQTVVMALGLQETLRNNTVGAYRKTIANAYQGQYHINLSQLELTDKGFKKK
;
A
#
# COMPACT_ATOMS: atom_id res chain seq x y z
N MET A 1 -10.52 10.47 29.29
CA MET A 1 -11.17 9.29 28.66
C MET A 1 -10.32 8.86 27.46
N LYS A 2 -9.51 7.80 27.60
CA LYS A 2 -8.70 7.22 26.53
C LYS A 2 -9.59 6.21 25.78
N LYS A 3 -9.99 6.50 24.55
CA LYS A 3 -10.83 5.59 23.74
C LYS A 3 -9.96 4.59 22.98
N SER A 4 -10.41 3.35 23.03
CA SER A 4 -9.77 2.10 22.61
C SER A 4 -9.30 2.08 21.15
N ILE A 5 -8.01 1.78 20.97
CA ILE A 5 -7.42 1.26 19.73
C ILE A 5 -7.63 -0.25 19.79
N THR A 6 -8.84 -0.75 19.46
CA THR A 6 -9.10 -2.18 19.59
C THR A 6 -10.20 -2.61 18.63
N CYS A 7 -9.80 -3.02 17.42
CA CYS A 7 -10.56 -4.06 16.70
C CYS A 7 -9.72 -4.81 15.66
N ILE A 8 -8.58 -4.26 15.20
CA ILE A 8 -7.66 -5.02 14.33
C ILE A 8 -6.59 -5.81 15.13
N GLY A 9 -6.27 -5.38 16.35
CA GLY A 9 -5.19 -5.98 17.15
C GLY A 9 -5.46 -7.39 17.71
N VAL A 10 -6.72 -7.78 17.92
CA VAL A 10 -7.03 -9.02 18.68
C VAL A 10 -7.05 -10.26 17.79
N LEU A 11 -7.38 -10.15 16.50
CA LEU A 11 -7.51 -11.31 15.61
C LEU A 11 -6.27 -11.61 14.75
N MET A 12 -5.33 -10.68 14.62
CA MET A 12 -4.04 -10.91 13.93
C MET A 12 -2.93 -11.41 14.86
N SER A 13 -3.13 -11.35 16.18
CA SER A 13 -2.12 -11.78 17.16
C SER A 13 -1.83 -13.29 17.11
N PHE A 14 -2.68 -14.10 16.48
CA PHE A 14 -2.48 -15.55 16.38
C PHE A 14 -1.62 -16.01 15.19
N ILE A 15 -1.41 -15.17 14.16
CA ILE A 15 -0.61 -15.55 12.97
C ILE A 15 0.86 -15.09 13.10
N LEU A 16 1.16 -14.19 14.03
CA LEU A 16 2.47 -13.53 14.15
C LEU A 16 3.38 -14.08 15.27
N SER A 17 3.05 -15.21 15.90
CA SER A 17 3.99 -15.89 16.84
C SER A 17 5.16 -16.61 16.14
N ILE A 18 5.39 -16.35 14.86
CA ILE A 18 6.54 -16.87 14.11
C ILE A 18 7.71 -15.90 14.33
N CYS A 19 8.54 -16.21 15.34
CA CYS A 19 9.91 -15.71 15.58
C CYS A 19 10.16 -14.22 15.25
N ALA A 20 9.88 -13.35 16.20
CA ALA A 20 10.26 -11.93 16.14
C ALA A 20 11.76 -11.74 16.43
N ASP A 21 12.60 -11.88 15.41
CA ASP A 21 13.89 -11.19 15.42
C ASP A 21 13.61 -9.68 15.37
N HIS A 22 14.16 -8.91 16.32
CA HIS A 22 13.95 -7.47 16.52
C HIS A 22 14.41 -6.56 15.35
N ALA A 23 14.76 -7.14 14.21
CA ALA A 23 15.45 -6.48 13.10
C ALA A 23 14.53 -5.72 12.13
N LEU A 24 13.20 -5.91 12.19
CA LEU A 24 12.30 -5.35 11.18
C LEU A 24 12.04 -3.85 11.32
N ALA A 25 12.17 -3.27 12.51
CA ALA A 25 11.67 -1.91 12.78
C ALA A 25 12.62 -0.77 12.37
N GLN A 26 13.93 -0.99 12.37
CA GLN A 26 14.92 0.05 12.01
C GLN A 26 15.38 -0.01 10.55
N ASP A 27 15.36 -1.20 9.96
CA ASP A 27 15.84 -1.46 8.60
C ASP A 27 14.69 -1.71 7.61
N ALA A 28 13.43 -1.36 7.96
CA ALA A 28 12.28 -1.55 7.08
C ALA A 28 12.54 -0.85 5.74
N PRO A 29 12.96 -1.59 4.70
CA PRO A 29 13.34 -0.98 3.45
C PRO A 29 12.12 -0.29 2.87
N ILE A 30 12.33 0.95 2.48
CA ILE A 30 11.41 1.66 1.62
C ILE A 30 11.46 0.97 0.25
N MET A 31 10.44 0.20 -0.05
CA MET A 31 10.41 -0.69 -1.21
C MET A 31 10.09 0.13 -2.46
N ALA A 32 11.06 0.30 -3.36
CA ALA A 32 10.77 0.79 -4.70
C ALA A 32 9.94 -0.26 -5.42
N LEU A 33 8.72 0.10 -5.85
CA LEU A 33 8.05 -0.62 -6.92
C LEU A 33 9.02 -0.76 -8.08
N ASP A 34 8.94 -1.88 -8.81
CA ASP A 34 9.78 -2.10 -9.98
C ASP A 34 9.82 -0.84 -10.86
N PRO A 35 11.00 -0.20 -11.06
CA PRO A 35 11.08 1.08 -11.76
C PRO A 35 10.52 0.99 -13.18
N THR A 36 10.46 -0.20 -13.78
CA THR A 36 9.86 -0.43 -15.11
C THR A 36 8.32 -0.37 -15.09
N LEU A 37 7.70 -0.77 -13.98
CA LEU A 37 6.26 -0.57 -13.70
C LEU A 37 5.99 0.91 -13.39
N MET A 38 6.93 1.56 -12.71
CA MET A 38 6.83 2.96 -12.27
C MET A 38 7.14 4.01 -13.32
N ALA A 39 7.92 3.68 -14.36
CA ALA A 39 8.32 4.63 -15.40
C ALA A 39 7.12 5.26 -16.16
N GLY A 40 5.91 4.69 -16.04
CA GLY A 40 4.67 5.30 -16.53
C GLY A 40 3.79 5.97 -15.45
N TRP A 41 4.09 5.73 -14.17
CA TRP A 41 3.29 6.19 -13.02
C TRP A 41 3.86 7.49 -12.43
N SER A 42 5.17 7.53 -12.16
CA SER A 42 5.81 8.67 -11.49
C SER A 42 5.78 9.95 -12.33
N GLY A 43 5.95 9.85 -13.65
CA GLY A 43 5.95 11.00 -14.55
C GLY A 43 4.60 11.74 -14.64
N ASN A 44 3.46 11.06 -14.53
CA ASN A 44 2.15 11.73 -14.54
C ASN A 44 1.70 12.17 -13.14
N LEU A 45 2.13 11.49 -12.09
CA LEU A 45 1.83 11.84 -10.70
C LEU A 45 2.65 13.04 -10.21
N ALA A 46 3.93 13.09 -10.54
CA ALA A 46 4.87 14.12 -10.11
C ALA A 46 4.62 15.49 -10.78
N TYR A 47 4.15 15.48 -12.03
CA TYR A 47 3.95 16.70 -12.82
C TYR A 47 2.48 17.14 -12.93
N SER A 48 1.53 16.31 -12.51
CA SER A 48 0.15 16.77 -12.36
C SER A 48 -0.01 17.45 -10.99
N ASN A 49 0.22 18.77 -10.95
CA ASN A 49 -0.14 19.64 -9.83
C ASN A 49 -1.66 19.69 -9.54
N LYS A 50 -2.44 18.71 -10.00
CA LYS A 50 -3.90 18.69 -10.06
C LYS A 50 -4.52 17.55 -9.23
N TRP A 51 -3.95 17.23 -8.08
CA TRP A 51 -4.72 16.49 -7.05
C TRP A 51 -6.00 17.25 -6.63
N GLY A 52 -6.10 18.57 -6.89
CA GLY A 52 -7.29 19.39 -6.69
C GLY A 52 -8.21 19.61 -7.92
N GLY A 53 -8.02 18.87 -9.02
CA GLY A 53 -8.90 19.01 -10.20
C GLY A 53 -10.34 18.61 -9.90
N LYS A 54 -11.33 19.40 -10.35
CA LYS A 54 -12.76 19.05 -10.27
C LYS A 54 -12.97 17.64 -10.84
N SER A 55 -13.51 16.73 -10.03
CA SER A 55 -13.98 15.41 -10.44
C SER A 55 -15.09 15.58 -11.48
N SER A 56 -14.73 15.69 -12.77
CA SER A 56 -15.68 15.63 -13.88
C SER A 56 -16.13 14.19 -14.00
N SER A 57 -17.39 13.88 -13.62
CA SER A 57 -18.03 12.55 -13.60
C SER A 57 -17.08 11.44 -14.05
N ALA A 58 -16.14 11.09 -13.17
CA ALA A 58 -15.12 10.11 -13.53
C ALA A 58 -15.90 8.84 -13.86
N ASN A 59 -15.84 8.42 -15.11
CA ASN A 59 -16.36 7.14 -15.52
C ASN A 59 -15.87 6.14 -14.46
N LYS A 60 -16.76 5.26 -13.99
CA LYS A 60 -16.43 4.18 -13.05
C LYS A 60 -15.45 3.21 -13.73
N SER A 61 -14.25 3.67 -14.07
CA SER A 61 -13.21 2.89 -14.70
C SER A 61 -12.75 1.92 -13.63
N SER A 62 -13.27 0.70 -13.74
CA SER A 62 -12.76 -0.45 -13.02
C SER A 62 -11.56 -1.00 -13.77
N PHE A 63 -10.57 -1.45 -13.02
CA PHE A 63 -9.35 -2.06 -13.52
C PHE A 63 -9.27 -3.50 -13.03
N PRO A 64 -10.27 -4.35 -13.38
CA PRO A 64 -10.35 -5.68 -12.83
C PRO A 64 -9.19 -6.53 -13.34
N TYR A 65 -8.78 -7.49 -12.53
CA TYR A 65 -7.80 -8.49 -12.90
C TYR A 65 -8.06 -9.80 -12.16
N LYS A 66 -7.39 -10.88 -12.56
CA LYS A 66 -7.51 -12.19 -11.90
C LYS A 66 -6.26 -12.48 -11.08
N SER A 67 -6.42 -12.59 -9.76
CA SER A 67 -5.38 -13.08 -8.88
C SER A 67 -5.32 -14.62 -8.88
N SER A 68 -4.16 -15.18 -8.56
CA SER A 68 -3.97 -16.62 -8.35
C SER A 68 -2.80 -16.87 -7.41
N THR A 69 -2.79 -18.01 -6.70
CA THR A 69 -1.69 -18.37 -5.80
C THR A 69 -0.33 -18.38 -6.52
N ALA A 70 -0.27 -18.90 -7.74
CA ALA A 70 0.97 -18.92 -8.53
C ALA A 70 1.47 -17.50 -8.86
N LEU A 71 0.56 -16.60 -9.23
CA LEU A 71 0.90 -15.18 -9.45
C LEU A 71 1.42 -14.55 -8.16
N ARG A 72 0.74 -14.77 -7.03
CA ARG A 72 1.14 -14.20 -5.74
C ARG A 72 2.53 -14.66 -5.30
N GLN A 73 2.82 -15.95 -5.46
CA GLN A 73 4.14 -16.52 -5.17
C GLN A 73 5.23 -15.95 -6.11
N SER A 74 4.92 -15.79 -7.40
CA SER A 74 5.83 -15.13 -8.35
C SER A 74 6.11 -13.67 -7.98
N VAL A 75 5.10 -12.95 -7.51
CA VAL A 75 5.23 -11.57 -7.00
C VAL A 75 6.14 -11.53 -5.78
N VAL A 76 5.94 -12.40 -4.79
CA VAL A 76 6.82 -12.48 -3.60
C VAL A 76 8.27 -12.75 -4.01
N ALA A 77 8.51 -13.73 -4.89
CA ALA A 77 9.87 -14.06 -5.35
C ALA A 77 10.54 -12.91 -6.12
N GLY A 78 9.80 -12.23 -7.00
CA GLY A 78 10.31 -11.05 -7.71
C GLY A 78 10.61 -9.89 -6.77
N PHE A 79 9.73 -9.67 -5.80
CA PHE A 79 9.84 -8.64 -4.80
C PHE A 79 11.06 -8.84 -3.90
N THR A 80 11.21 -10.03 -3.33
CA THR A 80 12.33 -10.38 -2.43
C THR A 80 13.67 -10.31 -3.16
N LYS A 81 13.73 -10.73 -4.42
CA LYS A 81 14.93 -10.62 -5.26
C LYS A 81 15.39 -9.16 -5.41
N ARG A 82 14.46 -8.22 -5.68
CA ARG A 82 14.80 -6.79 -5.73
C ARG A 82 15.22 -6.27 -4.37
N LEU A 83 14.48 -6.66 -3.33
CA LEU A 83 14.70 -6.22 -1.97
C LEU A 83 16.05 -6.66 -1.41
N GLN A 84 16.56 -7.82 -1.83
CA GLN A 84 17.84 -8.37 -1.37
C GLN A 84 19.01 -7.39 -1.52
N SER A 85 19.01 -6.58 -2.58
CA SER A 85 20.08 -5.58 -2.83
C SER A 85 19.97 -4.32 -1.97
N GLN A 86 18.76 -4.00 -1.48
CA GLN A 86 18.47 -2.77 -0.74
C GLN A 86 18.40 -3.02 0.77
N SER A 87 17.87 -4.17 1.17
CA SER A 87 17.79 -4.63 2.55
C SER A 87 17.69 -6.15 2.57
N PRO A 88 18.83 -6.85 2.73
CA PRO A 88 18.87 -8.30 2.88
C PRO A 88 17.95 -8.81 4.00
N LYS A 89 17.90 -8.10 5.14
CA LYS A 89 17.04 -8.44 6.28
C LYS A 89 15.55 -8.30 5.94
N GLY A 90 15.17 -7.22 5.24
CA GLY A 90 13.79 -7.02 4.78
C GLY A 90 13.37 -8.12 3.79
N ALA A 91 14.25 -8.49 2.86
CA ALA A 91 14.01 -9.60 1.94
C ALA A 91 13.79 -10.92 2.70
N GLN A 92 14.65 -11.23 3.68
CA GLN A 92 14.50 -12.42 4.51
C GLN A 92 13.17 -12.43 5.27
N ALA A 93 12.76 -11.30 5.85
CA ALA A 93 11.49 -11.21 6.57
C ALA A 93 10.28 -11.43 5.65
N VAL A 94 10.29 -10.88 4.44
CA VAL A 94 9.23 -11.12 3.45
C VAL A 94 9.20 -12.60 3.04
N VAL A 95 10.35 -13.24 2.83
CA VAL A 95 10.41 -14.69 2.55
C VAL A 95 9.86 -15.51 3.72
N SER A 96 10.24 -15.17 4.96
CA SER A 96 9.76 -15.86 6.15
C SER A 96 8.24 -15.73 6.34
N ALA A 97 7.68 -14.58 6.00
CA ALA A 97 6.24 -14.30 6.14
C ALA A 97 5.41 -14.86 4.96
N PHE A 98 5.87 -14.70 3.73
CA PHE A 98 5.06 -14.88 2.50
C PHE A 98 5.67 -15.80 1.45
N GLY A 99 6.81 -16.43 1.73
CA GLY A 99 7.45 -17.38 0.82
C GLY A 99 6.62 -18.66 0.59
N PRO A 100 7.16 -19.62 -0.19
CA PRO A 100 6.47 -20.87 -0.47
C PRO A 100 6.08 -21.63 0.82
N GLY A 101 4.82 -22.04 0.91
CA GLY A 101 4.27 -22.73 2.08
C GLY A 101 4.04 -21.84 3.32
N LYS A 102 4.18 -20.52 3.20
CA LYS A 102 3.91 -19.54 4.26
C LYS A 102 2.54 -18.88 4.09
N ALA A 103 2.30 -17.80 4.84
CA ALA A 103 1.03 -17.09 4.79
C ALA A 103 0.79 -16.49 3.39
N ASP A 104 -0.48 -16.37 3.04
CA ASP A 104 -0.90 -15.72 1.81
C ASP A 104 -1.21 -14.24 2.08
N TYR A 105 -0.40 -13.32 1.54
CA TYR A 105 -0.63 -11.89 1.70
C TYR A 105 -1.98 -11.44 1.13
N GLY A 106 -2.53 -12.14 0.13
CA GLY A 106 -3.84 -11.82 -0.41
C GLY A 106 -4.97 -12.04 0.59
N THR A 107 -4.84 -13.04 1.47
CA THR A 107 -5.78 -13.24 2.58
C THR A 107 -5.70 -12.10 3.60
N LEU A 108 -4.48 -11.63 3.89
CA LEU A 108 -4.28 -10.49 4.81
C LEU A 108 -4.82 -9.20 4.19
N TYR A 109 -4.56 -8.98 2.91
CA TYR A 109 -5.07 -7.83 2.17
C TYR A 109 -6.61 -7.82 2.13
N ALA A 110 -7.24 -8.97 1.79
CA ALA A 110 -8.70 -9.09 1.84
C ALA A 110 -9.28 -8.84 3.24
N GLN A 111 -8.55 -9.19 4.30
CA GLN A 111 -8.92 -8.88 5.68
C GLN A 111 -8.85 -7.38 5.97
N MET A 112 -7.86 -6.65 5.44
CA MET A 112 -7.75 -5.19 5.57
C MET A 112 -8.94 -4.50 4.91
N LEU A 113 -9.46 -5.04 3.81
CA LEU A 113 -10.57 -4.45 3.07
C LEU A 113 -11.97 -4.70 3.67
N LYS A 114 -12.12 -5.50 4.73
CA LYS A 114 -13.46 -5.90 5.23
C LYS A 114 -14.39 -4.75 5.59
N THR A 115 -13.84 -3.62 6.03
CA THR A 115 -14.61 -2.41 6.37
C THR A 115 -14.43 -1.29 5.35
N SER A 116 -13.67 -1.56 4.28
CA SER A 116 -13.32 -0.61 3.24
C SER A 116 -14.38 -0.60 2.12
N ALA A 117 -14.46 0.51 1.40
CA ALA A 117 -15.19 0.62 0.13
C ALA A 117 -14.38 0.15 -1.09
N LEU A 118 -13.14 -0.30 -0.88
CA LEU A 118 -12.23 -0.81 -1.92
C LEU A 118 -12.42 -2.30 -2.14
N HIS A 119 -12.07 -2.78 -3.33
CA HIS A 119 -12.20 -4.19 -3.71
C HIS A 119 -10.84 -4.84 -3.93
N ASP A 120 -10.76 -6.14 -3.61
CA ASP A 120 -9.53 -6.92 -3.69
C ASP A 120 -8.96 -6.95 -5.13
N ASN A 121 -9.74 -7.30 -6.14
CA ASN A 121 -9.23 -7.60 -7.48
C ASN A 121 -9.40 -6.45 -8.49
N ASP A 122 -9.16 -5.21 -8.05
CA ASP A 122 -9.14 -4.02 -8.90
C ASP A 122 -7.83 -3.24 -8.68
N ALA A 123 -7.12 -2.92 -9.76
CA ALA A 123 -5.81 -2.27 -9.67
C ALA A 123 -5.87 -0.81 -9.18
N ALA A 124 -6.99 -0.11 -9.42
CA ALA A 124 -7.19 1.23 -8.87
C ALA A 124 -7.43 1.17 -7.36
N ASP A 125 -8.17 0.16 -6.91
CA ASP A 125 -8.45 -0.06 -5.50
C ASP A 125 -7.16 -0.45 -4.75
N ALA A 126 -6.34 -1.34 -5.32
CA ALA A 126 -5.03 -1.71 -4.76
C ALA A 126 -4.10 -0.50 -4.56
N LEU A 127 -3.97 0.35 -5.59
CA LEU A 127 -3.14 1.56 -5.48
C LEU A 127 -3.75 2.58 -4.52
N ALA A 128 -5.08 2.74 -4.50
CA ALA A 128 -5.73 3.64 -3.56
C ALA A 128 -5.45 3.21 -2.12
N ASP A 129 -5.55 1.92 -1.83
CA ASP A 129 -5.26 1.37 -0.49
C ASP A 129 -3.81 1.61 -0.08
N LEU A 130 -2.85 1.38 -0.99
CA LEU A 130 -1.44 1.67 -0.73
C LEU A 130 -1.23 3.12 -0.27
N ILE A 131 -1.80 4.08 -1.02
CA ILE A 131 -1.69 5.51 -0.73
C ILE A 131 -2.40 5.87 0.59
N LEU A 132 -3.58 5.29 0.85
CA LEU A 132 -4.35 5.51 2.08
C LEU A 132 -3.58 5.02 3.30
N VAL A 133 -3.04 3.80 3.28
CA VAL A 133 -2.21 3.26 4.36
C VAL A 133 -0.96 4.13 4.57
N GLY A 134 -0.30 4.54 3.48
CA GLY A 134 0.82 5.48 3.55
C GLY A 134 0.44 6.81 4.21
N TYR A 135 -0.69 7.40 3.80
CA TYR A 135 -1.22 8.64 4.35
C TYR A 135 -1.52 8.52 5.85
N GLN A 136 -2.17 7.43 6.26
CA GLN A 136 -2.53 7.14 7.65
C GLN A 136 -1.29 7.04 8.52
N ILE A 137 -0.26 6.31 8.07
CA ILE A 137 1.02 6.22 8.76
C ILE A 137 1.64 7.62 8.89
N VAL A 138 1.89 8.30 7.77
CA VAL A 138 2.62 9.59 7.75
C VAL A 138 1.90 10.64 8.60
N ASN A 139 0.57 10.69 8.57
CA ASN A 139 -0.22 11.69 9.29
C ASN A 139 -0.73 11.21 10.66
N ASN A 140 -0.40 10.00 11.09
CA ASN A 140 -0.90 9.39 12.32
C ASN A 140 -2.44 9.44 12.41
N VAL A 141 -3.10 9.12 11.30
CA VAL A 141 -4.55 9.04 11.18
C VAL A 141 -4.96 7.59 11.41
N SER A 142 -5.85 7.37 12.38
CA SER A 142 -6.39 6.06 12.70
C SER A 142 -7.43 5.60 11.66
N ASP A 143 -7.63 4.29 11.55
CA ASP A 143 -8.52 3.67 10.55
C ASP A 143 -9.95 4.21 10.61
N GLU A 144 -10.49 4.44 11.80
CA GLU A 144 -11.86 4.93 11.98
C GLU A 144 -12.09 6.36 11.45
N LYS A 145 -11.01 7.12 11.20
CA LYS A 145 -11.10 8.46 10.61
C LYS A 145 -11.16 8.43 9.09
N VAL A 146 -10.79 7.32 8.46
CA VAL A 146 -10.89 7.12 7.02
C VAL A 146 -12.24 6.50 6.70
N THR A 147 -13.15 7.31 6.16
CA THR A 147 -14.52 6.85 5.87
C THR A 147 -14.63 6.19 4.49
N PRO A 148 -15.62 5.31 4.27
CA PRO A 148 -15.91 4.76 2.94
C PRO A 148 -16.07 5.80 1.82
N THR A 149 -16.54 7.00 2.14
CA THR A 149 -16.66 8.10 1.17
C THR A 149 -15.30 8.68 0.80
N MET A 150 -14.40 8.84 1.76
CA MET A 150 -13.02 9.27 1.52
C MET A 150 -12.25 8.26 0.67
N GLU A 151 -12.40 6.97 0.96
CA GLU A 151 -11.77 5.88 0.19
C GLU A 151 -12.22 5.89 -1.28
N ARG A 152 -13.54 5.97 -1.53
CA ARG A 152 -14.09 6.08 -2.89
C ARG A 152 -13.55 7.30 -3.63
N ALA A 153 -13.38 8.42 -2.93
CA ALA A 153 -12.88 9.64 -3.54
C ALA A 153 -11.37 9.55 -3.87
N ALA A 154 -10.56 8.98 -2.97
CA ALA A 154 -9.16 8.67 -3.25
C ALA A 154 -9.01 7.70 -4.43
N ARG A 155 -9.83 6.64 -4.45
CA ARG A 155 -9.92 5.67 -5.55
C ARG A 155 -10.26 6.32 -6.89
N ALA A 156 -11.18 7.29 -6.90
CA ALA A 156 -11.52 8.01 -8.13
C ALA A 156 -10.35 8.82 -8.70
N GLN A 157 -9.54 9.47 -7.84
CA GLN A 157 -8.32 10.16 -8.25
C GLN A 157 -7.31 9.17 -8.84
N VAL A 158 -7.08 8.06 -8.15
CA VAL A 158 -6.20 6.98 -8.60
C VAL A 158 -6.63 6.40 -9.94
N ALA A 159 -7.92 6.09 -10.11
CA ALA A 159 -8.44 5.57 -11.37
C ALA A 159 -8.16 6.52 -12.55
N SER A 160 -8.30 7.84 -12.34
CA SER A 160 -8.00 8.87 -13.36
C SER A 160 -6.51 8.93 -13.74
N ILE A 161 -5.62 8.53 -12.83
CA ILE A 161 -4.19 8.40 -13.12
C ILE A 161 -3.94 7.13 -13.93
N LEU A 162 -4.55 6.01 -13.53
CA LEU A 162 -4.35 4.71 -14.19
C LEU A 162 -4.92 4.65 -15.60
N THR A 163 -6.01 5.37 -15.91
CA THR A 163 -6.54 5.44 -17.28
C THR A 163 -5.54 6.02 -18.29
N LYS A 164 -4.59 6.82 -17.82
CA LYS A 164 -3.54 7.40 -18.66
C LYS A 164 -2.34 6.48 -18.87
N ASN A 165 -2.31 5.32 -18.21
CA ASN A 165 -1.21 4.39 -18.31
C ASN A 165 -1.54 3.19 -19.22
N ASN A 166 -1.13 3.31 -20.48
CA ASN A 166 -1.35 2.27 -21.49
C ASN A 166 -0.72 0.91 -21.14
N LYS A 167 0.29 0.84 -20.27
CA LYS A 167 0.90 -0.43 -19.85
C LYS A 167 -0.07 -1.31 -19.05
N LEU A 168 -1.06 -0.70 -18.39
CA LEU A 168 -2.07 -1.40 -17.60
C LEU A 168 -3.25 -1.91 -18.43
N ASN A 169 -3.28 -1.60 -19.73
CA ASN A 169 -4.27 -2.18 -20.64
C ASN A 169 -4.07 -3.70 -20.75
N SER A 170 -2.83 -4.18 -20.68
CA SER A 170 -2.51 -5.61 -20.55
C SER A 170 -3.02 -6.15 -19.21
N THR A 171 -3.92 -7.14 -19.26
CA THR A 171 -4.48 -7.80 -18.08
C THR A 171 -3.41 -8.49 -17.24
N THR A 172 -2.42 -9.12 -17.88
CA THR A 172 -1.28 -9.77 -17.21
C THR A 172 -0.40 -8.76 -16.49
N THR A 173 -0.04 -7.64 -17.14
CA THR A 173 0.77 -6.59 -16.53
C THR A 173 0.03 -5.94 -15.37
N ARG A 174 -1.26 -5.67 -15.55
CA ARG A 174 -2.14 -5.12 -14.51
C ARG A 174 -2.25 -6.03 -13.30
N ALA A 175 -2.45 -7.34 -13.51
CA ALA A 175 -2.54 -8.31 -12.43
C ALA A 175 -1.25 -8.36 -11.60
N ARG A 176 -0.09 -8.42 -12.27
CA ARG A 176 1.21 -8.44 -11.59
C ARG A 176 1.46 -7.15 -10.80
N ALA A 177 1.18 -5.99 -11.40
CA ALA A 177 1.36 -4.71 -10.73
C ALA A 177 0.44 -4.57 -9.51
N ALA A 178 -0.84 -4.92 -9.64
CA ALA A 178 -1.80 -4.83 -8.54
C ALA A 178 -1.46 -5.79 -7.40
N GLU A 179 -1.05 -7.03 -7.69
CA GLU A 179 -0.60 -7.97 -6.65
C GLU A 179 0.69 -7.51 -5.95
N GLU A 180 1.63 -6.90 -6.67
CA GLU A 180 2.82 -6.30 -6.04
C GLU A 180 2.45 -5.14 -5.12
N ILE A 181 1.49 -4.31 -5.53
CA ILE A 181 0.96 -3.22 -4.70
C ILE A 181 0.31 -3.76 -3.42
N LYS A 182 -0.53 -4.79 -3.52
CA LYS A 182 -1.12 -5.45 -2.34
C LYS A 182 -0.05 -5.95 -1.37
N LEU A 183 0.98 -6.64 -1.89
CA LEU A 183 2.07 -7.13 -1.05
C LEU A 183 2.76 -5.97 -0.32
N GLN A 184 3.04 -4.86 -1.02
CA GLN A 184 3.60 -3.67 -0.38
C GLN A 184 2.69 -3.08 0.69
N THR A 185 1.39 -2.97 0.43
CA THR A 185 0.41 -2.46 1.39
C THR A 185 0.38 -3.31 2.66
N VAL A 186 0.35 -4.65 2.51
CA VAL A 186 0.40 -5.59 3.64
C VAL A 186 1.70 -5.47 4.42
N VAL A 187 2.85 -5.44 3.74
CA VAL A 187 4.16 -5.27 4.40
C VAL A 187 4.23 -3.95 5.17
N MET A 188 3.66 -2.88 4.62
CA MET A 188 3.61 -1.57 5.27
C MET A 188 2.72 -1.58 6.53
N ALA A 189 1.54 -2.20 6.45
CA ALA A 189 0.66 -2.36 7.60
C ALA A 189 1.31 -3.20 8.72
N LEU A 190 1.98 -4.29 8.37
CA LEU A 190 2.72 -5.11 9.33
C LEU A 190 3.92 -4.36 9.94
N GLY A 191 4.63 -3.56 9.14
CA GLY A 191 5.71 -2.70 9.63
C GLY A 191 5.21 -1.67 10.66
N LEU A 192 4.05 -1.05 10.42
CA LEU A 192 3.44 -0.16 11.41
C LEU A 192 3.14 -0.90 12.72
N GLN A 193 2.51 -2.08 12.65
CA GLN A 193 2.19 -2.89 13.83
C GLN A 193 3.44 -3.22 14.65
N GLU A 194 4.53 -3.58 13.99
CA GLU A 194 5.79 -3.89 14.66
C GLU A 194 6.40 -2.65 15.32
N THR A 195 6.36 -1.50 14.65
CA THR A 195 6.89 -0.25 15.21
C THR A 195 6.08 0.28 16.39
N LEU A 196 4.77 -0.03 16.43
CA LEU A 196 3.92 0.24 17.59
C LEU A 196 4.34 -0.58 18.81
N ARG A 197 4.71 -1.86 18.63
CA ARG A 197 5.23 -2.71 19.72
C ARG A 197 6.58 -2.22 20.24
N ASN A 198 7.45 -1.78 19.34
CA ASN A 198 8.83 -1.38 19.64
C ASN A 198 9.01 0.12 19.93
N ASN A 199 7.93 0.91 19.96
CA ASN A 199 7.95 2.36 20.17
C ASN A 199 8.85 3.14 19.17
N THR A 200 8.89 2.70 17.92
CA THR A 200 9.73 3.29 16.83
C THR A 200 8.89 3.96 15.73
N VAL A 201 7.60 4.20 15.96
CA VAL A 201 6.64 4.74 14.98
C VAL A 201 7.11 6.05 14.35
N GLY A 202 7.76 6.95 15.12
CA GLY A 202 8.24 8.23 14.59
C GLY A 202 9.26 8.08 13.46
N ALA A 203 10.23 7.16 13.62
CA ALA A 203 11.21 6.86 12.58
C ALA A 203 10.55 6.22 11.36
N TYR A 204 9.64 5.26 11.60
CA TYR A 204 8.91 4.60 10.53
C TYR A 204 8.09 5.58 9.68
N ARG A 205 7.39 6.53 10.32
CA ARG A 205 6.64 7.59 9.62
C ARG A 205 7.52 8.44 8.72
N LYS A 206 8.70 8.83 9.20
CA LYS A 206 9.66 9.60 8.39
C LYS A 206 10.18 8.80 7.20
N THR A 207 10.48 7.52 7.43
CA THR A 207 10.87 6.56 6.39
C THR A 207 9.78 6.46 5.31
N ILE A 208 8.52 6.20 5.68
CA ILE A 208 7.41 6.17 4.71
C ILE A 208 7.21 7.53 4.02
N ALA A 209 7.31 8.66 4.72
CA ALA A 209 7.21 9.98 4.08
C ALA A 209 8.29 10.19 3.01
N ASN A 210 9.54 9.84 3.32
CA ASN A 210 10.67 9.93 2.39
C ASN A 210 10.49 8.98 1.20
N ALA A 211 9.92 7.79 1.42
CA ALA A 211 9.57 6.85 0.36
C ALA A 211 8.66 7.47 -0.67
N TYR A 212 7.56 8.05 -0.19
CA TYR A 212 6.56 8.61 -1.07
C TYR A 212 7.08 9.82 -1.83
N GLN A 213 7.88 10.65 -1.17
CA GLN A 213 8.54 11.78 -1.80
C GLN A 213 9.58 11.33 -2.84
N GLY A 214 10.38 10.32 -2.55
CA GLY A 214 11.46 9.86 -3.43
C GLY A 214 10.97 9.08 -4.65
N GLN A 215 9.94 8.24 -4.48
CA GLN A 215 9.49 7.30 -5.52
C GLN A 215 8.29 7.80 -6.31
N TYR A 216 7.31 8.39 -5.61
CA TYR A 216 6.06 8.85 -6.21
C TYR A 216 6.05 10.37 -6.42
N HIS A 217 7.03 11.09 -5.88
CA HIS A 217 7.05 12.55 -5.81
C HIS A 217 5.80 13.12 -5.11
N ILE A 218 5.25 12.38 -4.15
CA ILE A 218 4.08 12.78 -3.36
C ILE A 218 4.54 13.07 -1.94
N ASN A 219 4.32 14.30 -1.48
CA ASN A 219 4.52 14.63 -0.07
C ASN A 219 3.25 14.36 0.74
N LEU A 220 3.11 13.14 1.26
CA LEU A 220 1.94 12.74 2.05
C LEU A 220 1.70 13.60 3.29
N SER A 221 2.74 14.26 3.84
CA SER A 221 2.59 15.16 4.98
C SER A 221 1.88 16.48 4.62
N GLN A 222 1.87 16.84 3.35
CA GLN A 222 1.24 18.05 2.80
C GLN A 222 -0.15 17.78 2.22
N LEU A 223 -0.65 16.56 2.33
CA LEU A 223 -1.98 16.18 1.87
C LEU A 223 -2.97 16.12 3.02
N GLU A 224 -4.22 16.41 2.71
CA GLU A 224 -5.40 16.19 3.55
C GLU A 224 -6.37 15.29 2.79
N LEU A 225 -6.81 14.21 3.42
CA LEU A 225 -7.85 13.34 2.88
C LEU A 225 -9.25 13.87 3.25
N THR A 226 -10.10 14.05 2.24
CA THR A 226 -11.46 14.58 2.37
C THR A 226 -12.48 13.69 1.67
N ASP A 227 -13.77 14.01 1.80
CA ASP A 227 -14.86 13.38 1.04
C ASP A 227 -14.76 13.59 -0.49
N LYS A 228 -13.86 14.47 -0.93
CA LYS A 228 -13.52 14.74 -2.33
C LYS A 228 -12.16 14.17 -2.76
N GLY A 229 -11.52 13.39 -1.88
CA GLY A 229 -10.20 12.78 -2.10
C GLY A 229 -9.08 13.59 -1.46
N PHE A 230 -7.85 13.38 -1.93
CA PHE A 230 -6.69 14.11 -1.45
C PHE A 230 -6.64 15.52 -2.02
N LYS A 231 -6.43 16.52 -1.14
CA LYS A 231 -6.09 17.90 -1.51
C LYS A 231 -4.80 18.30 -0.79
N LYS A 232 -4.16 19.38 -1.27
CA LYS A 232 -3.08 20.02 -0.51
C LYS A 232 -3.66 20.68 0.75
N LYS A 233 -2.96 20.56 1.87
CA LYS A 233 -3.24 21.32 3.10
C LYS A 233 -3.09 22.82 2.87
#